data_AF-A0A1G5DCW3-F1
#
_entry.id   AF-A0A1G5DCW3-F1
#
_cell.length_a   1.000
_cell.length_b   1.000
_cell.length_c   1.000
_cell.angle_alpha   90.00
_cell.angle_beta   90.00
_cell.angle_gamma   90.00
#
_symmetry.space_group_name_H-M   'P 1'
#
loop_
_entity.id
_entity.type
_entity.pdbx_description
1 polymer ?
#
loop_
_entity_poly.entity_id
_entity_poly.type
_entity_poly.pdbx_seq_one_letter_code
_entity_poly.pdbx_strand_id
1 'polypeptide(L)'
;MNFTLWEIAKLCTDVGLVVLIWMVQLVIYPSFCHFESDGFDRWHRIYMRNITFIVLPLMLGQLILSGYLLYTSGFQILRVVDFLLVGSMWLSTALFYKPLHEKLVPKKFDIPICNQLTKTNWWRVVVWSTILLLNFI
;
A
#
# COMPACT_ATOMS: atom_id res chain seq x y z
N MET A 1 -5.72 -12.04 24.52
CA MET A 1 -4.33 -12.05 24.03
C MET A 1 -3.61 -10.88 24.65
N ASN A 2 -2.41 -11.11 25.21
CA ASN A 2 -1.56 -10.02 25.68
C ASN A 2 -0.57 -9.72 24.55
N PHE A 3 -0.83 -8.67 23.77
CA PHE A 3 0.09 -8.22 22.73
C PHE A 3 1.30 -7.50 23.37
N THR A 4 2.48 -7.74 22.83
CA THR A 4 3.68 -6.96 23.12
C THR A 4 3.58 -5.57 22.51
N LEU A 5 4.40 -4.62 22.98
CA LEU A 5 4.48 -3.27 22.43
C LEU A 5 4.75 -3.28 20.91
N TRP A 6 5.60 -4.20 20.43
CA TRP A 6 5.99 -4.31 19.03
C TRP A 6 4.85 -4.85 18.16
N GLU A 7 4.06 -5.78 18.67
CA GLU A 7 2.86 -6.28 17.99
C GLU A 7 1.79 -5.20 17.91
N ILE A 8 1.61 -4.40 18.98
CA ILE A 8 0.71 -3.24 18.93
C ILE A 8 1.18 -2.23 17.89
N ALA A 9 2.49 -1.91 17.87
CA ALA A 9 3.05 -1.01 16.87
C ALA A 9 2.82 -1.53 15.44
N LYS A 10 3.03 -2.84 15.21
CA LYS A 10 2.78 -3.49 13.92
C LYS A 10 1.31 -3.43 13.53
N LEU A 11 0.40 -3.74 14.46
CA LEU A 11 -1.05 -3.65 14.24
C LEU A 11 -1.47 -2.21 13.89
N CYS A 12 -0.93 -1.20 14.56
CA CYS A 12 -1.19 0.21 14.20
C CYS A 12 -0.75 0.52 12.76
N THR A 13 0.42 0.04 12.33
CA THR A 13 0.86 0.21 10.93
C THR A 13 0.00 -0.56 9.94
N ASP A 14 -0.43 -1.78 10.29
CA ASP A 14 -1.28 -2.62 9.44
C ASP A 14 -2.67 -2.00 9.26
N VAL A 15 -3.30 -1.54 10.35
CA VAL A 15 -4.58 -0.81 10.31
C VAL A 15 -4.45 0.45 9.48
N GLY A 16 -3.40 1.24 9.68
CA GLY A 16 -3.14 2.46 8.92
C GLY A 16 -3.05 2.19 7.41
N LEU A 17 -2.34 1.13 7.02
CA LEU A 17 -2.20 0.74 5.61
C LEU A 17 -3.48 0.16 5.03
N VAL A 18 -4.28 -0.59 5.80
CA VAL A 18 -5.60 -1.06 5.39
C VAL A 18 -6.53 0.13 5.12
N VAL A 19 -6.65 1.08 6.06
CA VAL A 19 -7.46 2.30 5.85
C VAL A 19 -6.98 3.05 4.62
N LEU A 20 -5.67 3.24 4.48
CA LEU A 20 -5.08 3.95 3.35
C LEU A 20 -5.39 3.25 2.01
N ILE A 21 -5.21 1.93 1.90
CA ILE A 21 -5.43 1.24 0.63
C ILE A 21 -6.90 1.21 0.23
N TRP A 22 -7.82 1.12 1.20
CA TRP A 22 -9.25 1.22 0.93
C TRP A 22 -9.63 2.62 0.43
N MET A 23 -9.08 3.69 1.03
CA MET A 23 -9.25 5.05 0.49
C MET A 23 -8.69 5.18 -0.92
N VAL A 24 -7.52 4.60 -1.18
CA VAL A 24 -6.92 4.60 -2.53
C VAL A 24 -7.81 3.86 -3.53
N GLN A 25 -8.33 2.69 -3.15
CA GLN A 25 -9.14 1.83 -4.01
C GLN A 25 -10.50 2.43 -4.35
N LEU A 26 -11.21 2.98 -3.35
CA LEU A 26 -12.59 3.41 -3.50
C LEU A 26 -12.72 4.86 -3.93
N VAL A 27 -11.76 5.71 -3.55
CA VAL A 27 -11.86 7.16 -3.76
C VAL A 27 -10.82 7.63 -4.78
N ILE A 28 -9.54 7.38 -4.51
CA ILE A 28 -8.46 8.04 -5.25
C ILE A 28 -8.32 7.48 -6.67
N TYR A 29 -8.13 6.17 -6.84
CA TYR A 29 -7.93 5.59 -8.17
C TYR A 29 -9.15 5.75 -9.10
N PRO A 30 -10.40 5.53 -8.64
CA PRO A 30 -11.58 5.83 -9.44
C PRO A 30 -11.68 7.31 -9.82
N SER A 31 -11.28 8.24 -8.94
CA SER A 31 -11.31 9.68 -9.27
C SER A 31 -10.42 10.03 -10.46
N PHE A 32 -9.29 9.32 -10.66
CA PHE A 32 -8.41 9.56 -11.82
C PHE A 32 -9.13 9.34 -13.15
N CYS A 33 -10.16 8.47 -13.19
CA CYS A 33 -10.98 8.23 -14.38
C CYS A 33 -11.98 9.37 -14.68
N HIS A 34 -12.11 10.36 -13.80
CA HIS A 34 -13.12 11.43 -13.89
C HIS A 34 -12.53 12.83 -14.04
N PHE A 35 -11.20 12.99 -14.05
CA PHE A 35 -10.57 14.29 -14.30
C PHE A 35 -10.60 14.64 -15.79
N GLU A 36 -11.01 15.87 -16.10
CA GLU A 36 -10.76 16.47 -17.41
C GLU A 36 -9.26 16.76 -17.59
N SER A 37 -8.79 16.84 -18.83
CA SER A 37 -7.35 16.94 -19.13
C SER A 37 -6.66 18.15 -18.51
N ASP A 38 -7.41 19.22 -18.25
CA ASP A 38 -6.89 20.44 -17.64
C ASP A 38 -6.75 20.27 -16.12
N GLY A 39 -5.51 20.39 -15.65
CA GLY A 39 -5.20 20.38 -14.23
C GLY A 39 -4.93 18.99 -13.62
N PHE A 40 -5.27 17.88 -14.28
CA PHE A 40 -4.95 16.53 -13.79
C PHE A 40 -3.47 16.36 -13.50
N ASP A 41 -2.60 16.75 -14.44
CA ASP A 41 -1.15 16.60 -14.30
C ASP A 41 -0.58 17.42 -13.12
N ARG A 42 -1.10 18.65 -12.91
CA ARG A 42 -0.73 19.47 -11.75
C ARG A 42 -1.20 18.82 -10.45
N TRP A 43 -2.45 18.36 -10.40
CA TRP A 43 -3.02 17.74 -9.22
C TRP A 43 -2.34 16.40 -8.90
N HIS A 44 -2.08 15.56 -9.91
CA HIS A 44 -1.45 14.25 -9.77
C HIS A 44 -0.03 14.37 -9.23
N ARG A 45 0.77 15.35 -9.70
CA ARG A 45 2.09 15.64 -9.11
C ARG A 45 2.01 16.01 -7.62
N ILE A 46 1.05 16.85 -7.25
CA ILE A 46 0.85 17.24 -5.84
C ILE A 46 0.42 16.02 -5.02
N TYR A 47 -0.53 15.23 -5.54
CA TYR A 47 -0.99 13.99 -4.95
C TYR A 47 0.18 13.00 -4.73
N MET A 48 0.99 12.73 -5.76
CA MET A 48 2.12 11.80 -5.69
C MET A 48 3.12 12.19 -4.60
N ARG A 49 3.43 13.48 -4.49
CA ARG A 49 4.29 13.99 -3.42
C ARG A 49 3.65 13.78 -2.04
N ASN A 50 2.40 14.20 -1.87
CA ASN A 50 1.72 14.19 -0.58
C ASN A 50 1.43 12.76 -0.09
N ILE A 51 0.99 11.86 -0.98
CA ILE A 51 0.74 10.47 -0.63
C ILE A 51 2.04 9.75 -0.24
N THR A 52 3.17 10.11 -0.86
CA THR A 52 4.48 9.54 -0.52
C THR A 52 4.86 9.81 0.94
N PHE A 53 4.62 11.03 1.44
CA PHE A 53 4.87 11.37 2.86
C PHE A 53 4.03 10.57 3.85
N ILE A 54 2.90 10.01 3.42
CA ILE A 54 2.03 9.18 4.27
C ILE A 54 2.38 7.70 4.12
N VAL A 55 2.43 7.21 2.88
CA VAL A 55 2.57 5.78 2.60
C VAL A 55 3.97 5.26 2.89
N LEU A 56 5.03 6.04 2.60
CA LEU A 56 6.41 5.57 2.73
C LEU A 56 6.78 5.30 4.21
N PRO A 57 6.52 6.20 5.18
CA PRO A 57 6.78 5.90 6.58
C PRO A 57 5.99 4.70 7.10
N LEU A 58 4.72 4.56 6.71
CA LEU A 58 3.88 3.43 7.11
C LEU A 58 4.41 2.10 6.54
N MET A 59 4.72 2.04 5.25
CA MET A 59 5.23 0.84 4.60
C MET A 59 6.63 0.47 5.12
N LEU A 60 7.49 1.47 5.35
CA LEU A 60 8.83 1.22 5.90
C LEU A 60 8.76 0.73 7.35
N GLY A 61 7.90 1.35 8.16
CA GLY A 61 7.62 0.90 9.53
C GLY A 61 7.09 -0.53 9.57
N GLN A 62 6.10 -0.85 8.72
CA GLN A 62 5.55 -2.21 8.60
C GLN A 62 6.62 -3.24 8.26
N LEU A 63 7.53 -2.93 7.32
CA LEU A 63 8.61 -3.83 6.91
C LEU A 63 9.63 -4.05 8.04
N ILE A 64 10.05 -2.99 8.73
CA ILE A 64 10.99 -3.07 9.85
C ILE A 64 10.38 -3.88 10.99
N LEU A 65 9.13 -3.58 11.36
CA LEU A 65 8.43 -4.28 12.44
C LEU A 65 8.19 -5.76 12.10
N SER A 66 7.80 -6.07 10.86
CA SER A 66 7.63 -7.45 10.40
C SER A 66 8.96 -8.22 10.46
N GLY A 67 10.06 -7.63 10.00
CA GLY A 67 11.40 -8.24 10.09
C GLY A 67 11.88 -8.43 11.53
N TYR A 68 11.61 -7.47 12.41
CA TYR A 68 11.95 -7.57 13.84
C TYR A 68 11.16 -8.69 14.54
N LEU A 69 9.85 -8.77 14.30
CA LEU A 69 9.00 -9.82 14.86
C LEU A 69 9.36 -11.20 14.30
N LEU A 70 9.73 -11.29 13.02
CA LEU A 70 10.24 -12.51 12.42
C LEU A 70 11.49 -13.01 13.13
N TYR A 71 12.49 -12.14 13.29
CA TYR A 71 13.76 -12.48 13.93
C TYR A 71 13.58 -12.90 15.39
N THR A 72 12.82 -12.12 16.17
CA THR A 72 12.62 -12.39 17.61
C THR A 72 11.73 -13.59 17.88
N SER A 73 10.84 -13.97 16.94
CA SER A 73 10.04 -15.19 17.06
C SER A 73 10.84 -16.48 16.83
N GLY A 74 12.09 -16.40 16.37
CA GLY A 74 12.86 -17.58 15.95
C GLY A 74 12.34 -18.17 14.64
N PHE A 75 11.90 -17.33 13.70
CA PHE A 75 11.40 -17.73 12.38
C PHE A 75 10.14 -18.62 12.41
N GLN A 76 9.20 -18.29 13.30
CA GLN A 76 7.90 -18.96 13.29
C GLN A 76 7.19 -18.81 11.95
N ILE A 77 6.51 -19.87 11.51
CA ILE A 77 5.88 -19.94 10.18
C ILE A 77 4.94 -18.77 9.90
N LEU A 78 4.14 -18.35 10.88
CA LEU A 78 3.21 -17.22 10.72
C LEU A 78 3.95 -15.90 10.48
N ARG A 79 5.08 -15.67 11.16
CA ARG A 79 5.90 -14.47 10.97
C ARG A 79 6.67 -14.50 9.66
N VAL A 80 7.07 -15.68 9.18
CA VAL A 80 7.65 -15.85 7.84
C VAL A 80 6.62 -15.46 6.78
N VAL A 81 5.39 -15.97 6.91
CA VAL A 81 4.29 -15.63 5.99
C VAL A 81 3.97 -14.13 6.02
N ASP A 82 3.85 -13.51 7.21
CA ASP A 82 3.67 -12.06 7.35
C ASP A 82 4.76 -11.28 6.59
N PHE A 83 6.03 -11.60 6.84
CA PHE A 83 7.15 -10.90 6.22
C PHE A 83 7.18 -11.05 4.70
N LEU A 84 6.87 -12.24 4.17
CA LEU A 84 6.78 -12.45 2.72
C LEU A 84 5.63 -11.66 2.10
N LEU A 85 4.47 -11.60 2.77
CA LEU A 85 3.34 -10.79 2.30
C LEU A 85 3.69 -9.29 2.30
N VAL A 86 4.29 -8.78 3.38
CA VAL A 86 4.76 -7.38 3.46
C VAL A 86 5.80 -7.08 2.39
N GLY A 87 6.77 -7.99 2.19
CA GLY A 87 7.78 -7.89 1.14
C GLY A 87 7.16 -7.85 -0.26
N SER A 88 6.13 -8.66 -0.53
CA SER A 88 5.40 -8.64 -1.81
C SER A 88 4.69 -7.31 -2.07
N MET A 89 4.17 -6.64 -1.03
CA MET A 89 3.56 -5.32 -1.15
C MET A 89 4.59 -4.24 -1.47
N TRP A 90 5.77 -4.30 -0.87
CA TRP A 90 6.90 -3.44 -1.20
C TRP A 90 7.34 -3.60 -2.65
N LEU A 91 7.59 -4.85 -3.08
CA LEU A 91 8.02 -5.15 -4.43
C LEU A 91 6.98 -4.75 -5.47
N SER A 92 5.70 -5.07 -5.24
CA SER A 92 4.62 -4.67 -6.16
C SER A 92 4.53 -3.15 -6.28
N THR A 93 4.66 -2.41 -5.17
CA THR A 93 4.60 -0.94 -5.18
C THR A 93 5.75 -0.34 -5.99
N ALA A 94 6.99 -0.81 -5.76
CA ALA A 94 8.17 -0.29 -6.44
C ALA A 94 8.23 -0.68 -7.93
N LEU A 95 7.88 -1.92 -8.26
CA LEU A 95 8.05 -2.48 -9.61
C LEU A 95 6.85 -2.30 -10.52
N PHE A 96 5.64 -2.16 -9.97
CA PHE A 96 4.39 -2.13 -10.73
C PHE A 96 3.67 -0.79 -10.59
N TYR A 97 3.34 -0.37 -9.37
CA TYR A 97 2.48 0.81 -9.16
C TYR A 97 3.23 2.13 -9.38
N LYS A 98 4.49 2.25 -8.94
CA LYS A 98 5.30 3.43 -9.22
C LYS A 98 5.44 3.68 -10.74
N PRO A 99 5.86 2.70 -11.57
CA PRO A 99 5.92 2.89 -13.02
C PRO A 99 4.56 3.19 -13.66
N LEU A 100 3.46 2.59 -13.16
CA LEU A 100 2.12 2.92 -13.67
C LEU A 100 1.74 4.37 -13.39
N HIS A 101 2.06 4.90 -12.20
CA HIS A 101 1.85 6.31 -11.89
C HIS A 101 2.71 7.24 -12.74
N GLU A 102 3.94 6.85 -13.09
CA GLU A 102 4.80 7.64 -13.97
C GLU A 102 4.24 7.73 -15.40
N LYS A 103 3.54 6.70 -15.87
CA LYS A 103 2.87 6.72 -17.19
C LYS A 103 1.67 7.69 -17.27
N LEU A 104 1.16 8.16 -16.12
CA LEU A 104 0.08 9.15 -16.06
C LEU A 104 0.56 10.59 -16.32
N VAL A 105 1.87 10.80 -16.44
CA VAL A 105 2.54 12.07 -16.80
C VAL A 105 3.20 11.83 -18.17
N PRO A 106 3.19 12.69 -19.21
CA PRO A 106 2.42 13.88 -19.60
C PRO A 106 1.51 13.61 -20.82
N LYS A 107 1.07 12.36 -21.03
CA LYS A 107 0.09 12.03 -22.08
C LYS A 107 -1.31 12.11 -21.49
N LYS A 108 -2.16 12.89 -22.16
CA LYS A 108 -3.61 13.00 -22.00
C LYS A 108 -4.20 11.80 -21.27
N PHE A 109 -4.89 12.06 -20.17
CA PHE A 109 -5.94 11.22 -19.59
C PHE A 109 -6.12 9.86 -20.31
N ASP A 110 -5.47 8.84 -19.76
CA ASP A 110 -5.49 7.49 -20.33
C ASP A 110 -6.40 6.61 -19.46
N ILE A 111 -7.70 6.60 -19.80
CA ILE A 111 -8.73 5.78 -19.16
C ILE A 111 -8.24 4.32 -18.97
N PRO A 112 -7.62 3.66 -19.97
CA PRO A 112 -6.99 2.36 -19.80
C PRO A 112 -6.04 2.25 -18.59
N ILE A 113 -5.13 3.21 -18.39
CA ILE A 113 -4.17 3.18 -17.28
C ILE A 113 -4.88 3.41 -15.94
N CYS A 114 -5.82 4.35 -15.86
CA CYS A 114 -6.61 4.60 -14.65
C CYS A 114 -7.44 3.36 -14.25
N ASN A 115 -8.05 2.69 -15.24
CA ASN A 115 -8.74 1.43 -15.03
C ASN A 115 -7.79 0.30 -14.62
N GLN A 116 -6.59 0.25 -15.20
CA GLN A 116 -5.58 -0.74 -14.83
C GLN A 116 -5.19 -0.57 -13.36
N LEU A 117 -4.87 0.65 -12.91
CA LEU A 117 -4.58 0.95 -11.50
C LEU A 117 -5.70 0.51 -10.58
N THR A 118 -6.95 0.86 -10.91
CA THR A 118 -8.11 0.52 -10.08
C THR A 118 -8.33 -1.00 -10.01
N LYS A 119 -8.20 -1.72 -11.12
CA LYS A 119 -8.41 -3.17 -11.18
C LYS A 119 -7.31 -3.94 -10.47
N THR A 120 -6.04 -3.58 -10.69
CA THR A 120 -4.92 -4.33 -10.11
C THR A 120 -4.78 -4.05 -8.62
N ASN A 121 -5.20 -2.88 -8.13
CA ASN A 121 -5.06 -2.50 -6.72
C ASN A 121 -5.96 -3.31 -5.76
N TRP A 122 -7.01 -3.96 -6.25
CA TRP A 122 -7.79 -4.92 -5.44
C TRP A 122 -6.94 -6.05 -4.87
N TRP A 123 -5.89 -6.48 -5.57
CA TRP A 123 -4.91 -7.43 -5.02
C TRP A 123 -4.27 -6.89 -3.74
N ARG A 124 -3.88 -5.61 -3.72
CA ARG A 124 -3.27 -4.98 -2.54
C ARG A 124 -4.26 -4.84 -1.40
N VAL A 125 -5.53 -4.55 -1.70
CA VAL A 125 -6.60 -4.54 -0.69
C VAL A 125 -6.69 -5.90 -0.01
N VAL A 126 -6.76 -6.99 -0.79
CA VAL A 126 -6.84 -8.35 -0.24
C VAL A 126 -5.60 -8.70 0.59
N VAL A 127 -4.40 -8.41 0.08
CA VAL A 127 -3.15 -8.76 0.79
C VAL A 127 -2.99 -7.97 2.08
N TRP A 128 -3.20 -6.65 2.07
CA TRP A 128 -3.08 -5.86 3.31
C TRP A 128 -4.16 -6.19 4.33
N SER A 129 -5.40 -6.47 3.90
CA SER A 129 -6.42 -6.99 4.80
C SER A 129 -6.04 -8.36 5.38
N THR A 130 -5.41 -9.24 4.59
CA THR A 130 -4.91 -10.54 5.06
C THR A 130 -3.76 -10.38 6.07
N ILE A 131 -2.81 -9.47 5.82
CA ILE A 131 -1.72 -9.14 6.76
C ILE A 131 -2.30 -8.69 8.09
N LEU A 132 -3.28 -7.79 8.08
CA LEU A 132 -3.92 -7.30 9.29
C LEU A 132 -4.58 -8.46 10.07
N LEU A 133 -5.39 -9.27 9.40
CA LEU A 133 -6.08 -10.41 10.03
C LEU A 133 -5.10 -11.43 10.59
N LEU A 134 -4.00 -11.72 9.89
CA LEU A 134 -2.97 -12.65 10.35
C LEU A 134 -2.32 -12.19 11.65
N ASN A 135 -2.09 -10.88 11.81
CA ASN A 135 -1.47 -10.33 13.03
C ASN A 135 -2.45 -10.10 14.18
N PHE A 136 -3.75 -10.30 13.96
CA PHE A 136 -4.78 -10.30 15.01
C PHE A 136 -4.91 -11.65 15.74
N ILE A 137 -4.34 -12.73 15.17
CA ILE A 137 -4.36 -14.10 15.68
C ILE A 137 -3.11 -14.36 16.52
#